data_AF-A0A9W8RBS8-F1
#
_entry.id   AF-A0A9W8RBS8-F1
#
_cell.length_a   1.000
_cell.length_b   1.000
_cell.length_c   1.000
_cell.angle_alpha   90.00
_cell.angle_beta   90.00
_cell.angle_gamma   90.00
#
_symmetry.space_group_name_H-M   'P 1'
#
loop_
_entity.id
_entity.type
_entity.pdbx_description
1 polymer ?
#
loop_
_entity_poly.entity_id
_entity_poly.type
_entity_poly.pdbx_seq_one_letter_code
_entity_poly.pdbx_strand_id
1 'polypeptide(L)'
;MDAPTDIPQPSSSQRQTLGLKFAESRAPQTPILDAEGLTKGEAISLVDLTRYWTRIGKTEPSPQHPSMAECLPALLEAVFDGWDSSEGAPEAPIEPGRNKRDTGLKIGTWEEDLQPSLAETAGAKRKQTDDAEKPQKKKPSARKQGADAWLTLSLPKDGGFKYTFRDAFFRQAPHNKSCISIYDRAEEHRMNDFNKRLVLAMSRRRITRFAQSGNVGDDEGHPEIPREESIEELFVVLRLACDAFDEHWDLIARLRGKLGHGSS
;
A
#
# COMPACT_ATOMS: atom_id res chain seq x y z
N MET A 1 -66.34 20.58 -0.69
CA MET A 1 -65.66 20.64 0.61
C MET A 1 -64.46 19.74 0.46
N ASP A 2 -63.37 20.27 -0.06
CA ASP A 2 -62.17 19.51 -0.37
C ASP A 2 -61.16 19.74 0.75
N ALA A 3 -60.86 18.69 1.50
CA ALA A 3 -59.82 18.70 2.52
C ALA A 3 -58.46 18.43 1.84
N PRO A 4 -57.44 19.27 2.04
CA PRO A 4 -56.11 18.99 1.51
C PRO A 4 -55.46 17.90 2.38
N THR A 5 -54.99 16.85 1.72
CA THR A 5 -54.19 15.79 2.33
C THR A 5 -52.77 16.32 2.52
N ASP A 6 -52.45 16.78 3.73
CA ASP A 6 -51.08 17.05 4.16
C ASP A 6 -50.31 15.72 4.18
N ILE A 7 -49.48 15.51 3.18
CA ILE A 7 -48.45 14.46 3.20
C ILE A 7 -47.32 15.00 4.07
N PRO A 8 -47.00 14.37 5.21
CA PRO A 8 -45.93 14.88 6.07
C PRO A 8 -44.60 14.76 5.34
N GLN A 9 -43.95 15.90 5.10
CA GLN A 9 -42.55 15.93 4.67
C GLN A 9 -41.69 15.17 5.70
N PRO A 10 -40.76 14.31 5.28
CA PRO A 10 -39.86 13.64 6.22
C PRO A 10 -38.98 14.69 6.90
N SER A 11 -39.11 14.75 8.22
CA SER A 11 -38.43 15.71 9.08
C SER A 11 -36.91 15.64 8.90
N SER A 12 -36.32 16.82 8.80
CA SER A 12 -34.88 17.11 8.66
C SER A 12 -33.98 16.50 9.74
N SER A 13 -34.53 15.84 10.76
CA SER A 13 -33.80 15.26 11.90
C SER A 13 -33.11 13.92 11.61
N GLN A 14 -33.43 13.21 10.52
CA GLN A 14 -32.72 11.96 10.16
C GLN A 14 -31.48 12.16 9.28
N ARG A 15 -31.16 13.41 8.91
CA ARG A 15 -30.10 13.74 7.94
C ARG A 15 -28.71 14.01 8.56
N GLN A 16 -28.56 13.96 9.89
CA GLN A 16 -27.32 14.33 10.59
C GLN A 16 -26.49 13.13 11.11
N THR A 17 -26.56 11.96 10.46
CA THR A 17 -25.94 10.74 11.00
C THR A 17 -24.40 10.69 10.96
N LEU A 18 -23.73 11.70 10.40
CA LEU A 18 -22.25 11.74 10.28
C LEU A 18 -21.64 13.10 10.64
N GLY A 19 -22.40 14.05 11.20
CA GLY A 19 -21.93 15.42 11.47
C GLY A 19 -21.66 16.27 10.21
N LEU A 20 -21.86 15.71 9.02
CA LEU A 20 -21.71 16.36 7.72
C LEU A 20 -23.08 16.65 7.11
N LYS A 21 -23.20 17.77 6.40
CA LYS A 21 -24.37 18.09 5.57
C LYS A 21 -24.09 17.66 4.15
N PHE A 22 -24.98 16.87 3.56
CA PHE A 22 -24.86 16.36 2.19
C PHE A 22 -25.92 16.98 1.29
N ALA A 23 -25.62 17.09 0.00
CA ALA A 23 -26.56 17.49 -1.03
C ALA A 23 -27.72 16.49 -1.12
N GLU A 24 -28.93 16.99 -1.39
CA GLU A 24 -30.10 16.12 -1.57
C GLU A 24 -30.07 15.40 -2.93
N SER A 25 -29.69 16.12 -3.97
CA SER A 25 -29.60 15.61 -5.33
C SER A 25 -28.61 16.45 -6.14
N ARG A 26 -28.20 15.93 -7.29
CA ARG A 26 -27.30 16.64 -8.22
C ARG A 26 -27.62 16.28 -9.67
N ALA A 27 -27.66 17.28 -10.54
CA ALA A 27 -27.79 17.06 -11.97
C ALA A 27 -26.50 16.44 -12.56
N PRO A 28 -26.58 15.66 -13.65
CA PRO A 28 -25.40 15.19 -14.36
C PRO A 28 -24.49 16.34 -14.78
N GLN A 29 -23.20 16.05 -14.93
CA GLN A 29 -22.15 17.02 -15.31
C GLN A 29 -22.01 18.22 -14.37
N THR A 30 -22.45 18.10 -13.12
CA THR A 30 -22.27 19.13 -12.10
C THR A 30 -21.06 18.81 -11.23
N PRO A 31 -20.04 19.70 -11.17
CA PRO A 31 -18.88 19.50 -10.31
C PRO A 31 -19.25 19.43 -8.83
N ILE A 32 -18.59 18.52 -8.13
CA ILE A 32 -18.52 18.39 -6.68
C ILE A 32 -17.25 19.10 -6.22
N LEU A 33 -17.43 20.19 -5.45
CA LEU A 33 -16.35 21.07 -5.03
C LEU A 33 -15.78 20.70 -3.65
N ASP A 34 -16.61 20.07 -2.81
CA ASP A 34 -16.27 19.70 -1.45
C ASP A 34 -17.11 18.51 -0.97
N ALA A 35 -16.90 18.12 0.28
CA ALA A 35 -17.63 17.05 0.93
C ALA A 35 -19.13 17.29 1.03
N GLU A 36 -19.59 18.54 1.12
CA GLU A 36 -21.01 18.88 1.23
C GLU A 36 -21.75 18.74 -0.11
N GLY A 37 -21.01 18.88 -1.22
CA GLY A 37 -21.51 18.63 -2.58
C GLY A 37 -21.80 17.17 -2.90
N LEU A 38 -21.38 16.23 -2.05
CA LEU A 38 -21.75 14.82 -2.16
C LEU A 38 -23.18 14.59 -1.69
N THR A 39 -23.89 13.67 -2.36
CA THR A 39 -25.14 13.14 -1.81
C THR A 39 -24.86 12.06 -0.78
N LYS A 40 -25.86 11.73 0.05
CA LYS A 40 -25.73 10.69 1.07
C LYS A 40 -25.34 9.33 0.48
N GLY A 41 -25.94 8.94 -0.65
CA GLY A 41 -25.65 7.66 -1.32
C GLY A 41 -24.20 7.59 -1.82
N GLU A 42 -23.68 8.70 -2.35
CA GLU A 42 -22.30 8.83 -2.80
C GLU A 42 -21.31 8.76 -1.64
N ALA A 43 -21.60 9.47 -0.54
CA ALA A 43 -20.77 9.41 0.66
C ALA A 43 -20.70 7.97 1.23
N ILE A 44 -21.83 7.25 1.24
CA ILE A 44 -21.89 5.84 1.67
C ILE A 44 -21.06 4.94 0.73
N SER A 45 -21.04 5.22 -0.57
CA SER A 45 -20.24 4.43 -1.53
C SER A 45 -18.73 4.56 -1.37
N LEU A 46 -18.25 5.48 -0.51
CA LEU A 46 -16.82 5.64 -0.16
C LEU A 46 -16.44 4.96 1.16
N VAL A 47 -17.38 4.28 1.83
CA VAL A 47 -17.17 3.65 3.14
C VAL A 47 -16.15 2.52 3.08
N ASP A 48 -16.13 1.74 2.00
CA ASP A 48 -15.10 0.71 1.78
C ASP A 48 -13.70 1.34 1.74
N LEU A 49 -13.51 2.44 0.99
CA LEU A 49 -12.24 3.16 0.91
C LEU A 49 -11.83 3.75 2.27
N THR A 50 -12.79 4.17 3.08
CA THR A 50 -12.56 4.63 4.45
C THR A 50 -11.96 3.52 5.33
N ARG A 51 -12.36 2.26 5.14
CA ARG A 51 -11.75 1.12 5.85
C ARG A 51 -10.29 0.93 5.46
N TYR A 52 -9.93 1.17 4.20
CA TYR A 52 -8.53 1.10 3.75
C TYR A 52 -7.72 2.29 4.25
N TRP A 53 -8.29 3.50 4.27
CA TRP A 53 -7.66 4.68 4.86
C TRP A 53 -7.21 4.42 6.31
N THR A 54 -8.07 3.80 7.10
CA THR A 54 -7.79 3.49 8.52
C THR A 54 -6.84 2.30 8.73
N ARG A 55 -6.54 1.54 7.68
CA ARG A 55 -5.56 0.45 7.67
C ARG A 55 -4.15 0.91 7.31
N ILE A 56 -3.99 2.13 6.78
CA ILE A 56 -2.69 2.68 6.44
C ILE A 56 -1.81 2.74 7.70
N GLY A 57 -0.56 2.25 7.59
CA GLY A 57 0.39 2.18 8.70
C GLY A 57 0.21 0.99 9.64
N LYS A 58 -0.72 0.07 9.35
CA LYS A 58 -0.95 -1.13 10.16
C LYS A 58 -0.43 -2.38 9.46
N THR A 59 0.27 -3.23 10.21
CA THR A 59 0.84 -4.50 9.73
C THR A 59 -0.19 -5.61 9.70
N GLU A 60 -1.17 -5.56 10.60
CA GLU A 60 -2.30 -6.50 10.64
C GLU A 60 -3.64 -5.80 10.38
N PRO A 61 -4.62 -6.51 9.77
CA PRO A 61 -6.00 -6.06 9.74
C PRO A 61 -6.56 -6.08 11.17
N SER A 62 -6.54 -4.91 11.83
CA SER A 62 -7.18 -4.77 13.14
C SER A 62 -8.67 -5.14 13.03
N PRO A 63 -9.18 -6.06 13.88
CA PRO A 63 -10.59 -6.46 13.88
C PRO A 63 -11.52 -5.34 14.39
N GLN A 64 -10.97 -4.34 15.09
CA GLN A 64 -11.69 -3.17 15.52
C GLN A 64 -11.62 -2.11 14.43
N HIS A 65 -12.62 -2.14 13.55
CA HIS A 65 -12.82 -1.06 12.61
C HIS A 65 -13.31 0.18 13.37
N PRO A 66 -12.59 1.32 13.30
CA PRO A 66 -13.08 2.56 13.88
C PRO A 66 -14.43 2.94 13.24
N SER A 67 -15.24 3.69 13.99
CA SER A 67 -16.61 3.95 13.55
C SER A 67 -16.61 4.81 12.27
N MET A 68 -17.62 4.61 11.42
CA MET A 68 -17.77 5.36 10.18
C MET A 68 -17.82 6.87 10.42
N ALA A 69 -18.45 7.29 11.51
CA ALA A 69 -18.58 8.68 11.91
C ALA A 69 -17.24 9.35 12.21
N GLU A 70 -16.23 8.59 12.63
CA GLU A 70 -14.89 9.10 12.93
C GLU A 70 -14.00 9.18 11.69
N CYS A 71 -14.17 8.27 10.74
CA CYS A 71 -13.17 8.05 9.69
C CYS A 71 -13.55 8.64 8.34
N LEU A 72 -14.86 8.72 8.02
CA LEU A 72 -15.30 9.29 6.76
C LEU A 72 -14.95 10.79 6.66
N PRO A 73 -15.17 11.62 7.70
CA PRO A 73 -14.78 13.04 7.62
C PRO A 73 -13.29 13.22 7.32
N ALA A 74 -12.42 12.45 7.98
CA ALA A 74 -10.97 12.51 7.77
C ALA A 74 -10.55 12.08 6.35
N LEU A 75 -11.23 11.07 5.76
CA LEU A 75 -11.01 10.71 4.36
C LEU A 75 -11.48 11.83 3.43
N LEU A 76 -12.68 12.37 3.63
CA LEU A 76 -13.25 13.40 2.77
C LEU A 76 -12.42 14.68 2.79
N GLU A 77 -11.96 15.10 3.96
CA GLU A 77 -11.01 16.21 4.10
C GLU A 77 -9.75 15.98 3.25
N ALA A 78 -9.14 14.80 3.34
CA ALA A 78 -7.94 14.48 2.55
C ALA A 78 -8.23 14.34 1.03
N VAL A 79 -9.44 13.93 0.65
CA VAL A 79 -9.87 13.80 -0.74
C VAL A 79 -9.99 15.17 -1.41
N PHE A 80 -10.61 16.13 -0.73
CA PHE A 80 -10.84 17.47 -1.25
C PHE A 80 -9.71 18.47 -0.91
N ASP A 81 -8.66 18.02 -0.21
CA ASP A 81 -7.46 18.84 0.02
C ASP A 81 -6.77 19.16 -1.32
N GLY A 82 -6.92 20.43 -1.73
CA GLY A 82 -6.38 20.96 -2.98
C GLY A 82 -6.87 20.25 -4.24
N TRP A 83 -8.06 19.64 -4.21
CA TRP A 83 -8.64 18.94 -5.35
C TRP A 83 -10.16 19.06 -5.38
N ASP A 84 -10.74 19.22 -6.56
CA ASP A 84 -12.17 19.02 -6.81
C ASP A 84 -12.43 18.18 -8.08
N SER A 85 -13.68 17.78 -8.28
CA SER A 85 -14.05 16.92 -9.42
C SER A 85 -13.90 17.56 -10.80
N SER A 86 -13.73 18.88 -10.90
CA SER A 86 -13.48 19.56 -12.18
C SER A 86 -12.08 19.27 -12.72
N GLU A 87 -11.13 18.88 -11.86
CA GLU A 87 -9.80 18.43 -12.25
C GLU A 87 -9.79 17.04 -12.91
N GLY A 88 -10.90 16.32 -12.79
CA GLY A 88 -11.09 15.00 -13.38
C GLY A 88 -10.50 13.86 -12.56
N ALA A 89 -10.62 12.65 -13.12
CA ALA A 89 -10.26 11.41 -12.47
C ALA A 89 -8.73 11.20 -12.49
N PRO A 90 -8.04 11.17 -11.34
CA PRO A 90 -6.60 10.94 -11.30
C PRO A 90 -6.24 9.51 -11.71
N GLU A 91 -5.00 9.30 -12.14
CA GLU A 91 -4.47 7.95 -12.35
C GLU A 91 -4.18 7.23 -11.02
N ALA A 92 -4.35 5.91 -11.00
CA ALA A 92 -3.93 5.10 -9.87
C ALA A 92 -2.39 5.12 -9.79
N PRO A 93 -1.80 5.31 -8.59
CA PRO A 93 -0.36 5.33 -8.46
C PRO A 93 0.25 3.97 -8.78
N ILE A 94 1.49 3.99 -9.26
CA ILE A 94 2.29 2.78 -9.48
C ILE A 94 3.04 2.46 -8.20
N GLU A 95 3.11 1.19 -7.80
CA GLU A 95 3.85 0.80 -6.60
C GLU A 95 5.33 1.20 -6.74
N PRO A 96 5.88 2.02 -5.83
CA PRO A 96 7.25 2.47 -5.92
C PRO A 96 8.24 1.32 -5.71
N GLY A 97 9.24 1.20 -6.58
CA GLY A 97 10.33 0.25 -6.41
C GLY A 97 11.20 0.57 -5.18
N ARG A 98 11.90 -0.44 -4.66
CA ARG A 98 12.86 -0.26 -3.56
C ARG A 98 14.22 0.14 -4.10
N ASN A 99 14.87 1.12 -3.48
CA ASN A 99 16.26 1.44 -3.77
C ASN A 99 17.20 0.75 -2.76
N LYS A 100 18.50 0.72 -3.05
CA LYS A 100 19.48 0.02 -2.19
C LYS A 100 19.62 0.61 -0.78
N ARG A 101 19.39 1.90 -0.62
CA ARG A 101 19.48 2.62 0.67
C ARG A 101 18.26 2.34 1.54
N ASP A 102 17.11 2.13 0.93
CA ASP A 102 15.87 1.75 1.62
C ASP A 102 16.02 0.34 2.22
N THR A 103 16.78 -0.53 1.57
CA THR A 103 16.87 -1.93 1.95
C THR A 103 18.19 -2.31 2.59
N GLY A 104 19.10 -1.38 2.86
CA GLY A 104 20.45 -1.78 3.26
C GLY A 104 21.29 -0.72 3.93
N LEU A 105 22.29 -1.23 4.64
CA LEU A 105 23.29 -0.45 5.37
C LEU A 105 24.63 -0.52 4.61
N LYS A 106 25.26 0.63 4.39
CA LYS A 106 26.65 0.69 3.96
C LYS A 106 27.53 0.30 5.16
N ILE A 107 28.26 -0.80 5.03
CA ILE A 107 29.11 -1.31 6.12
C ILE A 107 30.61 -1.17 5.84
N GLY A 108 30.98 -0.61 4.69
CA GLY A 108 32.37 -0.33 4.35
C GLY A 108 32.57 -0.10 2.86
N THR A 109 33.79 -0.36 2.41
CA THR A 109 34.22 -0.36 1.02
C THR A 109 34.98 -1.65 0.75
N TRP A 110 34.90 -2.17 -0.48
CA TRP A 110 35.66 -3.37 -0.86
C TRP A 110 37.15 -3.05 -0.93
N GLU A 111 37.96 -3.82 -0.19
CA GLU A 111 39.43 -3.69 -0.21
C GLU A 111 40.03 -4.32 -1.47
N GLU A 112 39.37 -5.34 -2.03
CA GLU A 112 39.81 -6.08 -3.21
C GLU A 112 38.64 -6.33 -4.16
N ASP A 113 38.96 -6.59 -5.43
CA ASP A 113 38.00 -7.03 -6.43
C ASP A 113 37.47 -8.42 -6.07
N LEU A 114 36.14 -8.58 -6.01
CA LEU A 114 35.56 -9.90 -5.80
C LEU A 114 35.69 -10.72 -7.09
N GLN A 115 36.42 -11.84 -7.03
CA GLN A 115 36.52 -12.78 -8.14
C GLN A 115 35.10 -13.18 -8.62
N PRO A 116 34.85 -13.22 -9.95
CA PRO A 116 33.54 -13.59 -10.47
C PRO A 116 33.18 -15.01 -10.03
N SER A 117 31.91 -15.22 -9.68
CA SER A 117 31.45 -16.53 -9.23
C SER A 117 31.56 -17.58 -10.35
N LEU A 118 31.71 -18.86 -9.99
CA LEU A 118 31.74 -19.98 -10.95
C LEU A 118 30.52 -20.00 -11.89
N ALA A 119 29.36 -19.54 -11.42
CA ALA A 119 28.15 -19.43 -12.21
C ALA A 119 28.22 -18.30 -13.26
N GLU A 120 28.86 -17.17 -12.92
CA GLU A 120 29.12 -16.07 -13.86
C GLU A 120 30.18 -16.45 -14.89
N THR A 121 31.22 -17.18 -14.48
CA THR A 121 32.24 -17.70 -15.41
C THR A 121 31.67 -18.79 -16.33
N ALA A 122 30.80 -19.67 -15.83
CA ALA A 122 30.12 -20.69 -16.64
C ALA A 122 29.11 -20.08 -17.62
N GLY A 123 28.35 -19.06 -17.19
CA GLY A 123 27.43 -18.32 -18.05
C GLY A 123 28.13 -17.51 -19.14
N ALA A 124 29.32 -16.98 -18.86
CA ALA A 124 30.17 -16.32 -19.85
C ALA A 124 30.71 -17.30 -20.90
N LYS A 125 31.11 -18.51 -20.49
CA LYS A 125 31.56 -19.57 -21.43
C LYS A 125 30.43 -20.08 -22.35
N ARG A 126 29.19 -20.20 -21.86
CA ARG A 126 28.04 -20.61 -22.70
C ARG A 126 27.62 -19.58 -23.74
N LYS A 127 27.88 -18.29 -23.51
CA LYS A 127 27.58 -17.21 -24.48
C LYS A 127 28.63 -17.05 -25.59
N GLN A 128 29.70 -17.83 -25.56
CA GLN A 128 30.76 -17.77 -26.55
C GLN A 128 30.54 -18.75 -27.71
N THR A 129 29.51 -19.59 -27.65
CA THR A 129 29.23 -20.65 -28.63
C THR A 129 27.89 -20.53 -29.38
N ASP A 130 27.05 -19.54 -29.07
CA ASP A 130 25.79 -19.32 -29.82
C ASP A 130 25.73 -17.92 -30.42
N ASP A 131 25.39 -17.91 -31.71
CA ASP A 131 25.30 -16.77 -32.60
C ASP A 131 24.40 -15.64 -32.09
N ALA A 132 24.73 -14.44 -32.56
CA ALA A 132 24.29 -13.17 -32.04
C ALA A 132 22.78 -12.92 -32.14
N GLU A 133 22.11 -12.84 -30.98
CA GLU A 133 21.03 -11.89 -30.77
C GLU A 133 21.34 -11.02 -29.54
N LYS A 134 21.26 -9.70 -29.77
CA LYS A 134 21.80 -8.59 -28.97
C LYS A 134 22.11 -8.94 -27.51
N PRO A 135 23.37 -8.76 -27.04
CA PRO A 135 23.71 -9.01 -25.66
C PRO A 135 22.93 -8.02 -24.79
N GLN A 136 21.90 -8.51 -24.08
CA GLN A 136 21.44 -7.86 -22.87
C GLN A 136 22.68 -7.69 -22.00
N LYS A 137 23.16 -6.45 -21.90
CA LYS A 137 24.22 -6.03 -20.97
C LYS A 137 23.70 -6.32 -19.56
N LYS A 138 23.82 -7.57 -19.10
CA LYS A 138 23.88 -7.85 -17.67
C LYS A 138 25.08 -7.04 -17.20
N LYS A 139 24.82 -5.94 -16.48
CA LYS A 139 25.87 -5.15 -15.85
C LYS A 139 26.77 -6.15 -15.12
N PRO A 140 28.09 -6.16 -15.38
CA PRO A 140 28.98 -7.06 -14.68
C PRO A 140 28.75 -6.82 -13.18
N SER A 141 28.33 -7.87 -12.46
CA SER A 141 28.13 -7.82 -11.01
C SER A 141 29.46 -7.87 -10.24
N ALA A 142 30.57 -7.74 -10.97
CA ALA A 142 31.92 -7.67 -10.42
C ALA A 142 32.06 -6.38 -9.60
N ARG A 143 32.01 -6.55 -8.29
CA ARG A 143 32.23 -5.51 -7.29
C ARG A 143 33.70 -5.12 -7.36
N LYS A 144 33.96 -3.83 -7.57
CA LYS A 144 35.32 -3.29 -7.71
C LYS A 144 35.85 -2.82 -6.37
N GLN A 145 37.17 -2.91 -6.19
CA GLN A 145 37.91 -2.26 -5.13
C GLN A 145 37.49 -0.79 -5.00
N GLY A 146 37.32 -0.33 -3.76
CA GLY A 146 36.85 1.01 -3.42
C GLY A 146 35.33 1.24 -3.56
N ALA A 147 34.57 0.29 -4.12
CA ALA A 147 33.12 0.41 -4.18
C ALA A 147 32.48 0.17 -2.80
N ASP A 148 31.32 0.77 -2.56
CA ASP A 148 30.59 0.58 -1.31
C ASP A 148 30.19 -0.90 -1.07
N ALA A 149 30.46 -1.38 0.14
CA ALA A 149 29.96 -2.66 0.64
C ALA A 149 28.63 -2.44 1.37
N TRP A 150 27.58 -3.12 0.89
CA TRP A 150 26.22 -3.01 1.41
C TRP A 150 25.77 -4.35 2.00
N LEU A 151 25.23 -4.28 3.21
CA LEU A 151 24.39 -5.32 3.80
C LEU A 151 22.94 -4.99 3.45
N THR A 152 22.31 -5.77 2.59
CA THR A 152 20.91 -5.56 2.19
C THR A 152 19.98 -6.61 2.79
N LEU A 153 18.82 -6.18 3.26
CA LEU A 153 17.74 -7.02 3.75
C LEU A 153 16.65 -7.14 2.68
N SER A 154 16.11 -8.34 2.51
CA SER A 154 14.99 -8.60 1.62
C SER A 154 13.99 -9.54 2.29
N LEU A 155 12.69 -9.21 2.17
CA LEU A 155 11.58 -10.08 2.55
C LEU A 155 11.01 -10.74 1.29
N PRO A 156 11.17 -12.06 1.10
CA PRO A 156 10.53 -12.78 0.00
C PRO A 156 9.01 -12.74 0.12
N LYS A 157 8.31 -12.83 -1.02
CA LYS A 157 6.82 -12.91 -1.02
C LYS A 157 6.33 -14.11 -0.22
N ASP A 158 7.05 -15.22 -0.35
CA ASP A 158 6.77 -16.52 0.27
C ASP A 158 7.04 -16.53 1.80
N GLY A 159 7.48 -15.40 2.36
CA GLY A 159 7.76 -15.22 3.78
C GLY A 159 9.24 -15.33 4.16
N GLY A 160 9.51 -15.00 5.42
CA GLY A 160 10.85 -14.97 5.99
C GLY A 160 11.66 -13.73 5.62
N PHE A 161 12.95 -13.76 5.95
CA PHE A 161 13.89 -12.67 5.68
C PHE A 161 15.21 -13.22 5.16
N LYS A 162 15.90 -12.43 4.34
CA LYS A 162 17.21 -12.77 3.79
C LYS A 162 18.12 -11.57 3.85
N TYR A 163 19.23 -11.70 4.58
CA TYR A 163 20.37 -10.82 4.41
C TYR A 163 21.15 -11.23 3.17
N THR A 164 21.44 -10.25 2.34
CA THR A 164 22.31 -10.38 1.19
C THR A 164 23.57 -9.57 1.47
N PHE A 165 24.58 -10.27 1.96
CA PHE A 165 25.95 -9.79 1.99
C PHE A 165 26.81 -10.81 1.27
N ARG A 166 27.37 -10.45 0.10
CA ARG A 166 28.31 -11.34 -0.60
C ARG A 166 29.70 -11.09 -0.06
N ASP A 167 30.02 -11.74 1.03
CA ASP A 167 31.38 -11.99 1.50
C ASP A 167 31.38 -13.42 2.04
N ALA A 168 32.37 -14.21 1.64
CA ALA A 168 32.54 -15.59 2.09
C ALA A 168 32.73 -15.68 3.61
N PHE A 169 33.18 -14.60 4.25
CA PHE A 169 33.47 -14.52 5.69
C PHE A 169 32.30 -13.98 6.53
N PHE A 170 31.31 -13.30 5.94
CA PHE A 170 30.15 -12.78 6.66
C PHE A 170 29.03 -13.83 6.75
N ARG A 171 29.35 -15.02 7.24
CA ARG A 171 28.35 -16.09 7.43
C ARG A 171 27.38 -15.82 8.58
N GLN A 172 27.65 -14.81 9.41
CA GLN A 172 26.76 -14.39 10.48
C GLN A 172 26.86 -12.88 10.61
N ALA A 173 25.94 -12.15 9.98
CA ALA A 173 25.56 -10.85 10.49
C ALA A 173 24.56 -11.15 11.62
N PRO A 174 24.97 -11.20 12.91
CA PRO A 174 24.00 -11.24 13.99
C PRO A 174 23.07 -10.03 13.82
N HIS A 175 21.77 -10.27 14.00
CA HIS A 175 20.69 -9.27 14.10
C HIS A 175 21.16 -7.83 13.94
N ASN A 176 21.33 -7.38 12.70
CA ASN A 176 21.73 -5.99 12.49
C ASN A 176 20.46 -5.16 12.65
N LYS A 177 20.11 -4.86 13.91
CA LYS A 177 18.94 -4.06 14.28
C LYS A 177 18.87 -2.77 13.47
N SER A 178 20.02 -2.18 13.14
CA SER A 178 20.08 -0.99 12.29
C SER A 178 19.61 -1.26 10.85
N CYS A 179 19.96 -2.40 10.25
CA CYS A 179 19.49 -2.77 8.92
C CYS A 179 17.97 -3.06 8.91
N ILE A 180 17.46 -3.71 9.97
CA ILE A 180 16.01 -3.92 10.16
C ILE A 180 15.30 -2.57 10.29
N SER A 181 15.76 -1.69 11.19
CA SER A 181 15.13 -0.38 11.39
C SER A 181 15.18 0.52 10.15
N ILE A 182 16.26 0.46 9.36
CA ILE A 182 16.34 1.18 8.08
C ILE A 182 15.29 0.64 7.10
N TYR A 183 15.23 -0.69 6.96
CA TYR A 183 14.25 -1.34 6.11
C TYR A 183 12.82 -1.00 6.53
N ASP A 184 12.49 -1.18 7.80
CA ASP A 184 11.13 -0.99 8.32
C ASP A 184 10.67 0.45 8.16
N ARG A 185 11.52 1.43 8.49
CA ARG A 185 11.18 2.85 8.31
C ARG A 185 10.98 3.20 6.83
N ALA A 186 11.82 2.68 5.95
CA ALA A 186 11.70 2.93 4.52
C ALA A 186 10.44 2.26 3.95
N GLU A 187 10.15 1.03 4.36
CA GLU A 187 8.98 0.26 3.92
C GLU A 187 7.68 0.86 4.44
N GLU A 188 7.63 1.28 5.71
CA GLU A 188 6.52 2.00 6.31
C GLU A 188 6.23 3.28 5.54
N HIS A 189 7.24 4.12 5.30
CA HIS A 189 7.05 5.35 4.54
C HIS A 189 6.58 5.07 3.11
N ARG A 190 7.23 4.13 2.42
CA ARG A 190 6.95 3.75 1.04
C ARG A 190 5.51 3.24 0.87
N MET A 191 5.08 2.33 1.74
CA MET A 191 3.75 1.72 1.67
C MET A 191 2.66 2.65 2.17
N ASN A 192 2.92 3.45 3.20
CA ASN A 192 1.95 4.41 3.68
C ASN A 192 1.69 5.51 2.64
N ASP A 193 2.74 6.07 2.04
CA ASP A 193 2.60 7.07 0.98
C ASP A 193 1.88 6.50 -0.26
N PHE A 194 2.28 5.30 -0.71
CA PHE A 194 1.60 4.61 -1.81
C PHE A 194 0.11 4.36 -1.52
N ASN A 195 -0.22 3.73 -0.39
CA ASN A 195 -1.60 3.39 -0.05
C ASN A 195 -2.46 4.64 0.19
N LYS A 196 -1.89 5.72 0.75
CA LYS A 196 -2.58 7.02 0.86
C LYS A 196 -2.97 7.53 -0.51
N ARG A 197 -2.00 7.64 -1.43
CA ARG A 197 -2.25 8.11 -2.80
C ARG A 197 -3.24 7.22 -3.53
N LEU A 198 -3.17 5.90 -3.33
CA LEU A 198 -4.09 4.95 -3.92
C LEU A 198 -5.51 5.20 -3.44
N VAL A 199 -5.75 5.22 -2.12
CA VAL A 199 -7.08 5.48 -1.56
C VAL A 199 -7.65 6.81 -2.08
N LEU A 200 -6.84 7.88 -2.09
CA LEU A 200 -7.26 9.19 -2.60
C LEU A 200 -7.60 9.15 -4.09
N ALA A 201 -6.76 8.53 -4.91
CA ALA A 201 -7.01 8.41 -6.35
C ALA A 201 -8.32 7.66 -6.63
N MET A 202 -8.57 6.58 -5.89
CA MET A 202 -9.77 5.77 -6.02
C MET A 202 -11.03 6.52 -5.58
N SER A 203 -10.97 7.25 -4.47
CA SER A 203 -12.06 8.13 -4.02
C SER A 203 -12.38 9.20 -5.06
N ARG A 204 -11.35 9.90 -5.55
CA ARG A 204 -11.47 10.98 -6.54
C ARG A 204 -12.03 10.49 -7.87
N ARG A 205 -11.65 9.27 -8.31
CA ARG A 205 -12.24 8.61 -9.49
C ARG A 205 -13.74 8.37 -9.33
N ARG A 206 -14.16 7.80 -8.20
CA ARG A 206 -15.59 7.59 -7.90
C ARG A 206 -16.36 8.91 -7.88
N ILE A 207 -15.83 9.91 -7.19
CA ILE A 207 -16.43 11.26 -7.12
C ILE A 207 -16.54 11.90 -8.50
N THR A 208 -15.51 11.77 -9.35
CA THR A 208 -15.55 12.27 -10.74
C THR A 208 -16.70 11.63 -11.52
N ARG A 209 -16.93 10.32 -11.35
CA ARG A 209 -18.07 9.66 -11.98
C ARG A 209 -19.40 10.14 -11.44
N PHE A 210 -19.51 10.37 -10.14
CA PHE A 210 -20.72 10.94 -9.55
C PHE A 210 -21.01 12.33 -10.13
N ALA A 211 -19.99 13.16 -10.32
CA ALA A 211 -20.14 14.45 -10.99
C ALA A 211 -20.64 14.28 -12.43
N GLN A 212 -20.14 13.29 -13.17
CA GLN A 212 -20.54 13.01 -14.55
C GLN A 212 -21.98 12.47 -14.66
N SER A 213 -22.34 11.49 -13.84
CA SER A 213 -23.65 10.83 -13.88
C SER A 213 -24.75 11.64 -13.22
N GLY A 214 -24.39 12.48 -12.24
CA GLY A 214 -25.36 13.07 -11.31
C GLY A 214 -25.98 12.02 -10.40
N ASN A 215 -26.88 12.49 -9.54
CA ASN A 215 -27.74 11.67 -8.70
C ASN A 215 -29.10 12.39 -8.56
N VAL A 216 -30.03 12.08 -9.47
CA VAL A 216 -31.31 12.77 -9.60
C VAL A 216 -32.40 11.95 -8.90
N GLY A 217 -32.73 12.33 -7.66
CA GLY A 217 -33.91 11.82 -6.94
C GLY A 217 -33.68 10.57 -6.08
N ASP A 218 -34.66 10.30 -5.22
CA ASP A 218 -34.66 9.45 -4.02
C ASP A 218 -34.37 7.95 -4.21
N ASP A 219 -33.74 7.55 -5.32
CA ASP A 219 -33.33 6.17 -5.52
C ASP A 219 -32.17 5.86 -4.58
N GLU A 220 -32.42 5.00 -3.60
CA GLU A 220 -31.43 4.34 -2.73
C GLU A 220 -30.38 3.52 -3.50
N GLY A 221 -30.30 3.68 -4.83
CA GLY A 221 -29.32 3.05 -5.70
C GLY A 221 -27.92 3.52 -5.34
N HIS A 222 -27.17 2.66 -4.67
CA HIS A 222 -25.73 2.87 -4.54
C HIS A 222 -25.10 2.91 -5.94
N PRO A 223 -24.26 3.92 -6.23
CA PRO A 223 -23.54 3.96 -7.49
C PRO A 223 -22.77 2.65 -7.71
N GLU A 224 -22.91 2.05 -8.90
CA GLU A 224 -22.17 0.84 -9.22
C GLU A 224 -20.67 1.16 -9.30
N ILE A 225 -19.87 0.41 -8.54
CA ILE A 225 -18.41 0.54 -8.50
C ILE A 225 -17.83 -0.50 -9.46
N PRO A 226 -17.17 -0.09 -10.57
CA PRO A 226 -16.50 -1.00 -11.47
C PRO A 226 -15.42 -1.83 -10.76
N ARG A 227 -15.24 -3.07 -11.21
CA ARG A 227 -14.25 -3.99 -10.65
C ARG A 227 -12.82 -3.48 -10.71
N GLU A 228 -12.49 -2.71 -11.75
CA GLU A 228 -11.20 -2.04 -11.92
C GLU A 228 -10.92 -1.00 -10.82
N GLU A 229 -11.96 -0.63 -10.06
CA GLU A 229 -11.88 0.21 -8.87
C GLU A 229 -11.96 -0.58 -7.55
N SER A 230 -11.70 -1.89 -7.61
CA SER A 230 -11.50 -2.70 -6.42
C SER A 230 -10.16 -2.36 -5.78
N ILE A 231 -10.22 -1.63 -4.67
CA ILE A 231 -9.04 -1.31 -3.87
C ILE A 231 -8.38 -2.54 -3.25
N GLU A 232 -9.12 -3.64 -3.07
CA GLU A 232 -8.62 -4.87 -2.44
C GLU A 232 -7.46 -5.50 -3.21
N GLU A 233 -7.50 -5.45 -4.54
CA GLU A 233 -6.44 -6.02 -5.40
C GLU A 233 -5.21 -5.11 -5.48
N LEU A 234 -5.37 -3.81 -5.20
CA LEU A 234 -4.33 -2.80 -5.36
C LEU A 234 -3.66 -2.41 -4.03
N PHE A 235 -4.35 -2.56 -2.91
CA PHE A 235 -3.86 -2.17 -1.59
C PHE A 235 -2.75 -3.12 -1.13
N VAL A 236 -1.61 -2.55 -0.72
CA VAL A 236 -0.46 -3.35 -0.28
C VAL A 236 -0.38 -3.35 1.24
N VAL A 237 -0.53 -4.51 1.85
CA VAL A 237 -0.38 -4.66 3.30
C VAL A 237 1.06 -4.37 3.71
N LEU A 238 1.24 -3.53 4.73
CA LEU A 238 2.55 -3.22 5.28
C LEU A 238 3.15 -4.48 5.91
N ARG A 239 4.33 -4.89 5.46
CA ARG A 239 5.08 -6.02 6.04
C ARG A 239 6.42 -5.51 6.56
N LEU A 240 6.58 -5.52 7.87
CA LEU A 240 7.83 -5.12 8.50
C LEU A 240 8.75 -6.33 8.67
N ALA A 241 10.05 -6.07 8.57
CA ALA A 241 11.05 -7.08 8.83
C ALA A 241 11.08 -7.45 10.30
N CYS A 242 10.87 -6.52 11.24
CA CYS A 242 10.77 -6.85 12.67
C CYS A 242 9.76 -7.97 12.94
N ASP A 243 8.58 -7.90 12.35
CA ASP A 243 7.52 -8.91 12.51
C ASP A 243 7.97 -10.27 11.99
N ALA A 244 8.57 -10.28 10.79
CA ALA A 244 9.11 -11.51 10.20
C ALA A 244 10.27 -12.10 11.00
N PHE A 245 11.05 -11.27 11.72
CA PHE A 245 12.10 -11.72 12.63
C PHE A 245 11.51 -12.37 13.88
N ASP A 246 10.49 -11.75 14.48
CA ASP A 246 9.85 -12.23 15.69
C ASP A 246 9.12 -13.56 15.44
N GLU A 247 8.37 -13.67 14.33
CA GLU A 247 7.73 -14.92 13.90
C GLU A 247 8.74 -16.08 13.75
N HIS A 248 9.90 -15.80 13.15
CA HIS A 248 10.95 -16.79 12.94
C HIS A 248 11.54 -17.28 14.26
N TRP A 249 11.77 -16.37 15.22
CA TRP A 249 12.30 -16.72 16.52
C TRP A 249 11.30 -17.45 17.41
N ASP A 250 10.03 -17.03 17.38
CA ASP A 250 8.94 -17.74 18.04
C ASP A 250 8.84 -19.18 17.53
N LEU A 251 8.98 -19.39 16.22
CA LEU A 251 9.01 -20.73 15.64
C LEU A 251 10.20 -21.55 16.17
N ILE A 252 11.41 -20.98 16.18
CA ILE A 252 12.60 -21.65 16.71
C ILE A 252 12.43 -21.98 18.20
N ALA A 253 11.91 -21.04 18.99
CA ALA A 253 11.66 -21.22 20.42
C ALA A 253 10.66 -22.37 20.67
N ARG A 254 9.57 -22.42 19.90
CA ARG A 254 8.58 -23.51 19.95
C ARG A 254 9.18 -24.85 19.57
N LEU A 255 10.02 -24.90 18.53
CA LEU A 255 10.70 -26.13 18.10
C LEU A 255 11.71 -26.61 19.15
N ARG A 256 12.45 -25.71 19.77
CA ARG A 256 13.38 -26.03 20.87
C ARG A 256 12.66 -26.48 22.14
N GLY A 257 11.53 -25.85 22.48
CA GLY A 257 10.69 -26.26 23.62
C GLY A 257 10.11 -27.66 23.45
N LYS A 258 9.72 -28.05 22.23
CA LYS A 258 9.25 -29.42 21.92
C LYS A 258 10.34 -30.48 22.04
N LEU A 259 11.59 -30.14 21.76
CA LEU A 259 12.73 -31.05 21.91
C LEU A 259 13.14 -31.28 23.38
N GLY A 260 12.79 -30.35 24.29
CA GLY A 260 13.11 -30.44 25.72
C GLY A 260 12.14 -31.25 26.58
N HIS A 261 11.06 -31.81 26.02
CA HIS A 261 10.08 -32.65 26.74
C HIS A 261 10.07 -34.11 26.29
N GLY A 262 11.06 -34.52 25.46
CA GLY A 262 11.17 -35.88 24.90
C GLY A 262 12.25 -36.76 25.54
N SER A 263 12.71 -36.46 26.75
CA SER A 263 13.60 -37.35 27.50
C SER A 263 13.18 -37.36 28.97
N SER A 264 12.24 -38.25 29.27
CA SER A 264 12.01 -38.76 30.61
C SER A 264 11.79 -40.27 30.53
#